data_AF-A0A3Z6QII8-F1
#
_entry.id   AF-A0A3Z6QII8-F1
#
_cell.length_a   1.000
_cell.length_b   1.000
_cell.length_c   1.000
_cell.angle_alpha   90.00
_cell.angle_beta   90.00
_cell.angle_gamma   90.00
#
_symmetry.space_group_name_H-M   'P 1'
#
loop_
_entity.id
_entity.type
_entity.pdbx_description
1 polymer ?
#
loop_
_entity_poly.entity_id
_entity_poly.type
_entity_poly.pdbx_seq_one_letter_code
_entity_poly.pdbx_strand_id
1 'polypeptide(L)'
;MALRTKVKALLAGGAGAIAIAAALITGPNGNDGLEGVRYQPYQDVVGVWTVCYGHTGKDIILGKTYTKAECQALLDKDLNAVARQINPYIKVPLPETTRGALYSFVYNVGAGNFRTSTLLRKINQGDINGACDQLRRWTYAGGKQWKGLVTRREIEREVCTWGQK
;
A
#
# COMPACT_ATOMS: atom_id res chain seq x y z
N MET A 1 6.43 -9.64 -13.71
CA MET A 1 7.77 -10.27 -13.55
C MET A 1 8.73 -9.34 -12.79
N ALA A 2 8.91 -8.09 -13.22
CA ALA A 2 9.83 -7.14 -12.58
C ALA A 2 9.50 -6.79 -11.11
N LEU A 3 8.22 -6.56 -10.78
CA LEU A 3 7.81 -6.28 -9.39
C LEU A 3 8.11 -7.45 -8.45
N ARG A 4 7.81 -8.69 -8.88
CA ARG A 4 8.18 -9.91 -8.14
C ARG A 4 9.69 -9.98 -7.91
N THR A 5 10.50 -9.68 -8.92
CA THR A 5 11.97 -9.69 -8.78
C THR A 5 12.45 -8.63 -7.78
N LYS A 6 11.88 -7.41 -7.83
CA LYS A 6 12.20 -6.34 -6.87
C LYS A 6 11.82 -6.72 -5.44
N VAL A 7 10.62 -7.28 -5.23
CA VAL A 7 10.19 -7.76 -3.91
C VAL A 7 11.08 -8.91 -3.42
N LYS A 8 11.44 -9.88 -4.29
CA LYS A 8 12.40 -10.95 -3.94
C LYS A 8 13.75 -10.39 -3.49
N ALA A 9 14.30 -9.42 -4.22
CA ALA A 9 15.58 -8.81 -3.88
C ALA A 9 15.51 -8.08 -2.53
N LEU A 10 14.42 -7.35 -2.27
CA LEU A 10 14.17 -6.71 -0.97
C LEU A 10 14.13 -7.73 0.16
N LEU A 11 13.46 -8.87 -0.04
CA LEU A 11 13.40 -9.93 0.97
C LEU A 11 14.74 -10.59 1.23
N ALA A 12 15.51 -10.89 0.17
CA ALA A 12 16.86 -11.43 0.31
C ALA A 12 17.80 -10.47 1.05
N GLY A 13 17.59 -9.15 0.89
CA GLY A 13 18.33 -8.10 1.60
C GLY A 13 17.81 -7.76 2.99
N GLY A 14 16.80 -8.47 3.52
CA GLY A 14 16.24 -8.21 4.86
C GLY A 14 15.46 -6.89 4.97
N ALA A 15 14.89 -6.39 3.87
CA ALA A 15 14.12 -5.15 3.88
C ALA A 15 12.85 -5.27 4.73
N GLY A 16 12.55 -4.23 5.51
CA GLY A 16 11.32 -4.15 6.30
C GLY A 16 10.06 -3.84 5.48
N ALA A 17 8.91 -3.96 6.13
CA ALA A 17 7.59 -3.82 5.54
C ALA A 17 7.34 -2.47 4.83
N ILE A 18 7.94 -1.38 5.30
CA ILE A 18 7.83 -0.05 4.65
C ILE A 18 8.46 -0.08 3.26
N ALA A 19 9.67 -0.64 3.11
CA ALA A 19 10.34 -0.74 1.82
C ALA A 19 9.58 -1.66 0.85
N ILE A 20 8.99 -2.75 1.36
CA ILE A 20 8.14 -3.65 0.56
C ILE A 20 6.89 -2.90 0.06
N ALA A 21 6.22 -2.15 0.94
CA ALA A 21 5.04 -1.36 0.58
C ALA A 21 5.39 -0.25 -0.42
N ALA A 22 6.51 0.45 -0.23
CA ALA A 22 7.00 1.45 -1.17
C ALA A 22 7.24 0.83 -2.55
N ALA A 23 7.87 -0.34 -2.63
CA ALA A 23 8.10 -1.02 -3.91
C ALA A 23 6.79 -1.44 -4.61
N LEU A 24 5.76 -1.83 -3.86
CA LEU A 24 4.42 -2.07 -4.41
C LEU A 24 3.80 -0.78 -4.97
N ILE A 25 3.91 0.32 -4.24
CA ILE A 25 3.31 1.61 -4.60
C ILE A 25 4.01 2.24 -5.82
N THR A 26 5.34 2.31 -5.82
CA THR A 26 6.12 3.00 -6.87
C THR A 26 6.40 2.10 -8.07
N GLY A 27 6.39 0.78 -7.87
CA GLY A 27 6.83 -0.18 -8.87
C GLY A 27 8.35 -0.19 -9.07
N PRO A 28 8.86 -1.05 -9.99
CA PRO A 28 10.27 -1.14 -10.35
C PRO A 28 10.90 0.18 -10.79
N ASN A 29 10.22 0.91 -11.67
CA ASN A 29 10.73 2.09 -12.37
C ASN A 29 10.31 3.42 -11.71
N GLY A 30 9.49 3.37 -10.64
CA GLY A 30 9.03 4.55 -9.92
C GLY A 30 7.79 5.22 -10.52
N ASN A 31 7.16 4.60 -11.51
CA ASN A 31 5.93 5.09 -12.14
C ASN A 31 5.04 3.96 -12.68
N ASP A 32 5.37 2.71 -12.34
CA ASP A 32 4.76 1.48 -12.85
C ASP A 32 4.27 0.58 -11.71
N GLY A 33 4.02 1.18 -10.55
CA GLY A 33 3.48 0.52 -9.36
C GLY A 33 1.95 0.57 -9.28
N LEU A 34 1.46 0.33 -8.07
CA LEU A 34 0.03 0.34 -7.77
C LEU A 34 -0.56 1.75 -7.69
N GLU A 35 0.27 2.77 -7.44
CA GLU A 35 -0.13 4.17 -7.51
C GLU A 35 0.50 4.86 -8.72
N GLY A 36 -0.25 5.76 -9.33
CA GLY A 36 0.30 6.70 -10.30
C GLY A 36 1.16 7.76 -9.58
N VAL A 37 2.02 8.45 -10.35
CA VAL A 37 2.85 9.55 -9.83
C VAL A 37 2.57 10.84 -10.60
N ARG A 38 2.39 11.95 -9.87
CA ARG A 38 2.34 13.30 -10.45
C ARG A 38 3.21 14.26 -9.65
N TYR A 39 4.25 14.80 -10.28
CA TYR A 39 5.22 15.66 -9.61
C TYR A 39 4.70 17.08 -9.34
N GLN A 40 3.63 17.49 -10.02
CA GLN A 40 2.97 18.77 -9.78
C GLN A 40 1.64 18.53 -9.04
N PRO A 41 1.32 19.35 -8.02
CA PRO A 41 0.05 19.28 -7.33
C PRO A 41 -1.14 19.41 -8.29
N TYR A 42 -2.16 18.59 -8.07
CA TYR A 42 -3.41 18.61 -8.83
C TYR A 42 -4.59 18.37 -7.88
N GLN A 43 -5.78 18.82 -8.27
CA GLN A 43 -7.01 18.42 -7.57
C GLN A 43 -7.49 17.08 -8.11
N ASP A 44 -7.76 16.14 -7.21
CA ASP A 44 -8.37 14.86 -7.58
C ASP A 44 -9.86 15.02 -7.94
N VAL A 45 -10.53 13.90 -8.23
CA VAL A 45 -11.95 13.91 -8.66
C VAL A 45 -12.93 14.40 -7.59
N VAL A 46 -12.50 14.53 -6.33
CA VAL A 46 -13.30 15.07 -5.22
C VAL A 46 -12.77 16.43 -4.72
N GLY A 47 -11.82 17.04 -5.43
CA GLY A 47 -11.32 18.40 -5.16
C GLY A 47 -10.18 18.47 -4.14
N VAL A 48 -9.59 17.34 -3.73
CA VAL A 48 -8.47 17.30 -2.77
C VAL A 48 -7.15 17.51 -3.49
N TRP A 49 -6.33 18.43 -2.96
CA TRP A 49 -4.96 18.64 -3.46
C TRP A 49 -4.11 17.40 -3.20
N THR A 50 -3.55 16.86 -4.29
CA THR A 50 -2.77 15.63 -4.31
C THR A 50 -1.47 15.84 -5.09
N VAL A 51 -0.38 15.21 -4.66
CA VAL A 51 0.91 15.22 -5.37
C VAL A 51 1.65 13.88 -5.18
N CYS A 52 2.71 13.66 -5.95
CA CYS A 52 3.57 12.48 -5.89
C CYS A 52 2.75 11.19 -6.04
N TYR A 53 2.96 10.20 -5.17
CA TYR A 53 2.30 8.89 -5.21
C TYR A 53 0.94 8.91 -4.49
N GLY A 54 0.14 9.97 -4.64
CA GLY A 54 -1.13 10.12 -3.95
C GLY A 54 -1.03 10.79 -2.57
N HIS A 55 0.06 11.51 -2.29
CA HIS A 55 0.21 12.28 -1.06
C HIS A 55 -0.82 13.41 -1.02
N THR A 56 -1.52 13.53 0.12
CA THR A 56 -2.46 14.60 0.43
C THR A 56 -2.07 15.23 1.77
N GLY A 57 -2.20 16.56 1.88
CA GLY A 57 -1.78 17.25 3.09
C GLY A 57 -1.77 18.76 2.95
N LYS A 58 -1.72 19.46 4.09
CA LYS A 58 -1.58 20.92 4.15
C LYS A 58 -0.15 21.38 3.81
N ASP A 59 0.79 20.45 3.77
CA ASP A 59 2.20 20.64 3.42
C ASP A 59 2.47 20.61 1.90
N ILE A 60 1.43 20.46 1.08
CA ILE A 60 1.55 20.59 -0.37
C ILE A 60 1.74 22.06 -0.75
N ILE A 61 2.81 22.33 -1.51
CA ILE A 61 3.15 23.66 -2.02
C ILE A 61 2.62 23.78 -3.45
N LEU A 62 1.58 24.58 -3.65
CA LEU A 62 0.98 24.80 -4.96
C LEU A 62 1.98 25.47 -5.93
N GLY A 63 1.94 25.07 -7.20
CA GLY A 63 2.85 25.56 -8.24
C GLY A 63 4.28 24.99 -8.20
N LYS A 64 4.63 24.20 -7.16
CA LYS A 64 5.92 23.50 -7.09
C LYS A 64 5.92 22.23 -7.95
N THR A 65 7.01 22.01 -8.68
CA THR A 65 7.34 20.68 -9.23
C THR A 65 8.22 19.95 -8.22
N TYR A 66 7.70 18.87 -7.64
CA TYR A 66 8.42 18.02 -6.70
C TYR A 66 9.42 17.13 -7.43
N THR A 67 10.59 16.91 -6.82
CA THR A 67 11.59 15.96 -7.31
C THR A 67 11.21 14.52 -6.95
N LYS A 68 11.86 13.55 -7.61
CA LYS A 68 11.72 12.13 -7.25
C LYS A 68 12.06 11.85 -5.79
N ALA A 69 13.12 12.49 -5.28
CA ALA A 69 13.56 12.34 -3.90
C ALA A 69 12.53 12.89 -2.91
N GLU A 70 11.94 14.06 -3.19
CA GLU A 70 10.88 14.61 -2.36
C GLU A 70 9.63 13.73 -2.38
N CYS A 71 9.25 13.20 -3.54
CA CYS A 71 8.13 12.27 -3.63
C CYS A 71 8.37 10.96 -2.88
N GLN A 72 9.60 10.45 -2.87
CA GLN A 72 9.96 9.29 -2.05
C GLN A 72 9.89 9.62 -0.55
N ALA A 73 10.40 10.78 -0.13
CA ALA A 73 10.34 11.20 1.27
C ALA A 73 8.89 11.37 1.76
N LEU A 74 8.00 11.92 0.92
CA LEU A 74 6.57 11.99 1.21
C LEU A 74 5.94 10.61 1.33
N LEU A 75 6.26 9.69 0.41
CA LEU A 75 5.77 8.31 0.47
C LEU A 75 6.22 7.60 1.75
N ASP A 76 7.49 7.74 2.13
CA ASP A 76 8.03 7.15 3.36
C ASP A 76 7.33 7.73 4.59
N LYS A 77 7.09 9.04 4.62
CA LYS A 77 6.32 9.72 5.68
C LYS A 77 4.90 9.15 5.79
N ASP A 78 4.20 9.00 4.67
CA ASP A 78 2.83 8.51 4.63
C ASP A 78 2.73 7.03 5.02
N LEU A 79 3.66 6.19 4.55
CA LEU A 79 3.73 4.78 4.94
C LEU A 79 4.05 4.60 6.43
N ASN A 80 4.90 5.46 6.99
CA ASN A 80 5.13 5.49 8.43
C ASN A 80 3.86 5.90 9.20
N ALA A 81 3.04 6.81 8.65
CA ALA A 81 1.74 7.16 9.23
C ALA A 81 0.77 5.97 9.17
N VAL A 82 0.68 5.27 8.04
CA VAL A 82 -0.10 4.04 7.88
C VAL A 82 0.33 2.99 8.93
N ALA A 83 1.63 2.75 9.06
CA ALA A 83 2.19 1.80 10.03
C ALA A 83 1.74 2.16 11.47
N ARG A 84 1.91 3.42 11.88
CA ARG A 84 1.45 3.89 13.21
C ARG A 84 -0.05 3.70 13.41
N GLN A 85 -0.85 3.90 12.36
CA GLN A 85 -2.30 3.82 12.44
C GLN A 85 -2.84 2.39 12.56
N ILE A 86 -2.12 1.37 12.08
CA ILE A 86 -2.63 0.00 12.05
C ILE A 86 -1.87 -1.00 12.92
N ASN A 87 -0.58 -0.78 13.18
CA ASN A 87 0.23 -1.72 13.97
C ASN A 87 -0.34 -2.03 15.36
N PRO A 88 -0.88 -1.06 16.12
CA PRO A 88 -1.50 -1.35 17.42
C PRO A 88 -2.70 -2.30 17.37
N TYR A 89 -3.30 -2.49 16.20
CA TYR A 89 -4.46 -3.36 16.01
C TYR A 89 -4.09 -4.78 15.62
N ILE A 90 -2.85 -5.00 15.17
CA ILE A 90 -2.31 -6.30 14.79
C ILE A 90 -1.70 -6.93 16.05
N LYS A 91 -2.34 -7.99 16.55
CA LYS A 91 -2.04 -8.62 17.84
C LYS A 91 -1.15 -9.86 17.74
N VAL A 92 -0.80 -10.25 16.53
CA VAL A 92 0.04 -11.42 16.25
C VAL A 92 1.31 -11.00 15.49
N PRO A 93 2.42 -11.73 15.63
CA PRO A 93 3.57 -11.58 14.76
C PRO A 93 3.15 -11.80 13.30
N LEU A 94 3.67 -10.96 12.39
CA LEU A 94 3.44 -11.10 10.96
C LEU A 94 4.78 -11.07 10.22
N PRO A 95 4.95 -11.86 9.16
CA PRO A 95 6.04 -11.67 8.21
C PRO A 95 6.06 -10.24 7.66
N GLU A 96 7.25 -9.71 7.39
CA GLU A 96 7.40 -8.35 6.81
C GLU A 96 6.72 -8.24 5.44
N THR A 97 6.62 -9.34 4.69
CA THR A 97 5.86 -9.43 3.44
C THR A 97 4.37 -9.19 3.64
N THR A 98 3.78 -9.91 4.59
CA THR A 98 2.38 -9.73 4.99
C THR A 98 2.17 -8.29 5.46
N ARG A 99 2.99 -7.79 6.37
CA ARG A 99 2.87 -6.42 6.88
C ARG A 99 3.02 -5.36 5.78
N GLY A 100 3.96 -5.52 4.86
CA GLY A 100 4.15 -4.62 3.72
C GLY A 100 2.97 -4.62 2.74
N ALA A 101 2.37 -5.78 2.48
CA ALA A 101 1.15 -5.87 1.69
C ALA A 101 -0.03 -5.15 2.38
N LEU A 102 -0.15 -5.26 3.71
CA LEU A 102 -1.16 -4.54 4.48
C LEU A 102 -0.95 -3.03 4.44
N TYR A 103 0.29 -2.55 4.49
CA TYR A 103 0.56 -1.12 4.34
C TYR A 103 0.14 -0.60 2.96
N SER A 104 0.46 -1.32 1.87
CA SER A 104 -0.02 -0.98 0.51
C SER A 104 -1.55 -0.97 0.42
N PHE A 105 -2.20 -1.98 1.02
CA PHE A 105 -3.65 -2.08 1.07
C PHE A 105 -4.28 -0.89 1.80
N VAL A 106 -3.77 -0.58 2.99
CA VAL A 106 -4.26 0.52 3.84
C VAL A 106 -3.97 1.88 3.23
N TYR A 107 -2.85 2.05 2.52
CA TYR A 107 -2.58 3.26 1.75
C TYR A 107 -3.72 3.56 0.77
N ASN A 108 -4.34 2.52 0.19
CA ASN A 108 -5.46 2.68 -0.73
C ASN A 108 -6.81 2.89 -0.06
N VAL A 109 -7.12 2.08 0.94
CA VAL A 109 -8.49 2.02 1.51
C VAL A 109 -8.65 2.84 2.77
N GLY A 110 -7.55 3.31 3.37
CA GLY A 110 -7.51 4.03 4.64
C GLY A 110 -7.56 3.13 5.87
N ALA A 111 -6.96 3.62 6.96
CA ALA A 111 -6.83 2.87 8.22
C ALA A 111 -8.19 2.57 8.88
N GLY A 112 -9.19 3.44 8.73
CA GLY A 112 -10.53 3.24 9.28
C GLY A 112 -11.19 1.96 8.76
N ASN A 113 -11.14 1.76 7.43
CA ASN A 113 -11.66 0.57 6.77
C ASN A 113 -10.92 -0.71 7.18
N PHE A 114 -9.60 -0.63 7.37
CA PHE A 114 -8.82 -1.77 7.85
C PHE A 114 -9.20 -2.19 9.28
N ARG A 115 -9.36 -1.22 10.19
CA ARG A 115 -9.65 -1.49 11.61
C ARG A 115 -10.97 -2.24 11.84
N THR A 116 -11.95 -2.07 10.96
CA THR A 116 -13.26 -2.75 11.04
C THR A 116 -13.35 -3.98 10.15
N SER A 117 -12.29 -4.32 9.42
CA SER A 117 -12.33 -5.36 8.39
C SER A 117 -12.35 -6.79 8.96
N THR A 118 -13.03 -7.70 8.24
CA THR A 118 -12.88 -9.15 8.44
C THR A 118 -11.43 -9.61 8.22
N LEU A 119 -10.67 -8.91 7.37
CA LEU A 119 -9.26 -9.15 7.14
C LEU A 119 -8.47 -9.06 8.45
N LEU A 120 -8.61 -7.95 9.19
CA LEU A 120 -7.92 -7.75 10.47
C LEU A 120 -8.36 -8.77 11.52
N ARG A 121 -9.66 -9.11 11.57
CA ARG A 121 -10.16 -10.17 12.47
C ARG A 121 -9.46 -11.50 12.21
N LYS A 122 -9.29 -11.89 10.95
CA LYS A 122 -8.59 -13.12 10.57
C LYS A 122 -7.11 -13.10 10.91
N ILE A 123 -6.43 -11.96 10.68
CA ILE A 123 -5.03 -11.75 11.14
C ILE A 123 -4.92 -12.06 12.62
N ASN A 124 -5.78 -11.44 13.45
CA ASN A 124 -5.72 -11.59 14.90
C ASN A 124 -6.15 -12.97 15.41
N GLN A 125 -6.73 -13.80 14.55
CA GLN A 125 -7.01 -15.21 14.81
C GLN A 125 -5.86 -16.13 14.38
N GLY A 126 -4.78 -15.57 13.82
CA GLY A 126 -3.68 -16.35 13.24
C GLY A 126 -3.96 -16.90 11.84
N ASP A 127 -5.16 -16.67 11.29
CA ASP A 127 -5.53 -17.08 9.93
C ASP A 127 -4.98 -16.10 8.89
N ILE A 128 -3.66 -16.12 8.69
CA ILE A 128 -2.97 -15.21 7.76
C ILE A 128 -3.39 -15.52 6.32
N ASN A 129 -3.48 -16.79 5.91
CA ASN A 129 -3.91 -17.17 4.55
C ASN A 129 -5.32 -16.66 4.25
N GLY A 130 -6.28 -16.95 5.14
CA GLY A 130 -7.65 -16.47 4.98
C GLY A 130 -7.76 -14.95 5.08
N ALA A 131 -6.87 -14.28 5.84
CA ALA A 131 -6.80 -12.83 5.84
C ALA A 131 -6.31 -12.27 4.50
N CYS A 132 -5.26 -12.83 3.91
CA CYS A 132 -4.79 -12.43 2.58
C CYS A 132 -5.87 -12.66 1.50
N ASP A 133 -6.69 -13.71 1.62
CA ASP A 133 -7.86 -13.93 0.75
C ASP A 133 -8.93 -12.84 0.88
N GLN A 134 -9.06 -12.19 2.03
CA GLN A 134 -10.01 -11.09 2.20
C GLN A 134 -9.67 -9.87 1.32
N LEU A 135 -8.44 -9.72 0.84
CA LEU A 135 -8.08 -8.63 -0.07
C LEU A 135 -8.97 -8.62 -1.32
N ARG A 136 -9.38 -9.79 -1.82
CA ARG A 136 -10.25 -9.94 -3.00
C ARG A 136 -11.64 -9.31 -2.85
N ARG A 137 -12.10 -9.12 -1.61
CA ARG A 137 -13.38 -8.45 -1.31
C ARG A 137 -13.31 -6.94 -1.54
N TRP A 138 -12.11 -6.34 -1.54
CA TRP A 138 -11.89 -4.90 -1.67
C TRP A 138 -11.65 -4.48 -3.13
N THR A 139 -12.56 -4.89 -4.01
CA THR A 139 -12.47 -4.69 -5.47
C THR A 139 -13.61 -3.87 -6.07
N TYR A 140 -14.49 -3.32 -5.21
CA TYR A 140 -15.64 -2.51 -5.60
C TYR A 140 -15.43 -1.05 -5.23
N ALA A 141 -15.89 -0.15 -6.10
CA ALA A 141 -16.01 1.28 -5.83
C ALA A 141 -17.24 1.83 -6.58
N GLY A 142 -18.04 2.68 -5.93
CA GLY A 142 -19.30 3.17 -6.51
C GLY A 142 -20.29 2.06 -6.85
N GLY A 143 -20.34 0.98 -6.06
CA GLY A 143 -21.23 -0.17 -6.28
C GLY A 143 -20.84 -1.12 -7.42
N LYS A 144 -19.76 -0.83 -8.17
CA LYS A 144 -19.29 -1.65 -9.29
C LYS A 144 -17.90 -2.22 -9.01
N GLN A 145 -17.64 -3.44 -9.51
CA GLN A 145 -16.32 -4.04 -9.45
C GLN A 145 -15.38 -3.42 -10.50
N TRP A 146 -14.15 -3.09 -10.10
CA TRP A 146 -13.16 -2.48 -10.98
C TRP A 146 -12.02 -3.44 -11.28
N LYS A 147 -11.73 -3.66 -12.56
CA LYS A 147 -10.61 -4.50 -13.01
C LYS A 147 -9.28 -4.07 -12.40
N GLY A 148 -9.02 -2.77 -12.31
CA GLY A 148 -7.81 -2.22 -11.69
C GLY A 148 -7.67 -2.60 -10.21
N LEU A 149 -8.77 -2.56 -9.45
CA LEU A 149 -8.76 -2.99 -8.05
C LEU A 149 -8.58 -4.50 -7.93
N VAL A 150 -9.21 -5.31 -8.79
CA VAL A 150 -8.99 -6.77 -8.83
C VAL A 150 -7.49 -7.08 -9.03
N THR A 151 -6.86 -6.47 -10.03
CA THR A 151 -5.43 -6.67 -10.28
C THR A 151 -4.57 -6.21 -9.10
N ARG A 152 -4.87 -5.04 -8.51
CA ARG A 152 -4.18 -4.54 -7.31
C ARG A 152 -4.23 -5.56 -6.16
N ARG A 153 -5.43 -6.07 -5.85
CA ARG A 153 -5.62 -6.99 -4.73
C ARG A 153 -4.97 -8.34 -4.95
N GLU A 154 -4.90 -8.84 -6.18
CA GLU A 154 -4.14 -10.06 -6.47
C GLU A 154 -2.63 -9.86 -6.24
N ILE A 155 -2.07 -8.72 -6.65
CA ILE A 155 -0.65 -8.40 -6.42
C ILE A 155 -0.36 -8.29 -4.92
N GLU A 156 -1.17 -7.54 -4.18
CA GLU A 156 -1.04 -7.41 -2.72
C GLU A 156 -1.20 -8.77 -2.03
N ARG A 157 -2.17 -9.59 -2.44
CA ARG A 157 -2.38 -10.94 -1.90
C ARG A 157 -1.18 -11.83 -2.14
N GLU A 158 -0.58 -11.77 -3.32
CA GLU A 158 0.59 -12.56 -3.65
C GLU A 158 1.75 -12.24 -2.69
N VAL A 159 2.04 -10.96 -2.47
CA VAL A 159 3.05 -10.52 -1.49
C VAL A 159 2.63 -10.90 -0.07
N CYS A 160 1.36 -10.77 0.27
CA CYS A 160 0.81 -11.10 1.59
C CYS A 160 1.10 -12.56 1.99
N THR A 161 1.00 -13.49 1.02
CA THR A 161 1.21 -14.94 1.23
C THR A 161 2.66 -15.41 1.04
N TRP A 162 3.60 -14.50 0.78
CA TRP A 162 4.93 -14.88 0.30
C TRP A 162 5.76 -15.64 1.34
N GLY A 163 5.66 -15.26 2.62
CA GLY A 163 6.39 -15.91 3.72
C GLY A 163 5.71 -17.16 4.27
N GLN A 164 4.63 -17.63 3.62
CA GLN A 164 3.84 -18.78 4.05
C GLN A 164 4.15 -20.05 3.23
N LYS A 165 5.19 -20.00 2.40
CA LYS A 165 5.69 -21.12 1.60
C LYS A 165 6.90 -21.76 2.25
#